data_AF-A0A673BDK8-F1
#
_entry.id   AF-A0A673BDK8-F1
#
_cell.length_a   1.000
_cell.length_b   1.000
_cell.length_c   1.000
_cell.angle_alpha   90.00
_cell.angle_beta   90.00
_cell.angle_gamma   90.00
#
_symmetry.space_group_name_H-M   'P 1'
#
loop_
_entity.id
_entity.type
_entity.pdbx_description
1 polymer ?
#
loop_
_entity_poly.entity_id
_entity_poly.type
_entity_poly.pdbx_seq_one_letter_code
_entity_poly.pdbx_strand_id
1 'polypeptide(L)'
;MVVYDTNGEQPLSAMISMITKDSPGVVTCLDEARHGFESGDYITFTEVQGMTELNGCQPVEIKVLGPYTFSICDTSGFTDYVRGGIVSQVKMPKKISFKSISSSMAEPEFLMTDFAKFDRPGQLHVGFQAIHAFQKKHNHLPSPWSQADGDELLTLAKEVNSAQTGSAKLEQLDEALIKKMSYVAAGDLAPVNAFIGGLAAQEVMKACTGKFMPIMQWLYFDALECLAEDEGFMLTEEECRSCRYDGQIAVFGTKLQDQLAKQRYFLVGAGAIGCELLKNFAMIGLGAGDGEVIVTDMDTIEKSNLNRQFLFRPSDVTKMKSDTAAAAVKQMNPSIKITGHQNRVGPDTERIYDDDFFEGLDGVANALDNVDARMYMDRRCVYYRKPLLESGTLGTKGNVQVVIPFVTESYSSSQDPPEKSIPICTLKNFPNAIEHTLQWARDEFEGLFKQPPENAMQYLTDPKFMERTLKLPGAQPVEVLEAVHKSIVTDCPQNWADCVAWARNHWQCQYSNNIRQLLHNFPPDQLWCPLLVWPKEMPSPPRFQH
;
A
#
# COMPACT_ATOMS: atom_id res chain seq x y z
N MET A 1 4.57 11.32 -25.03
CA MET A 1 5.34 10.64 -23.97
C MET A 1 5.29 9.14 -24.24
N VAL A 2 6.35 8.39 -23.93
CA VAL A 2 6.34 6.92 -23.98
C VAL A 2 6.20 6.43 -22.54
N VAL A 3 5.20 5.58 -22.30
CA VAL A 3 4.97 4.92 -21.01
C VAL A 3 5.38 3.46 -21.15
N TYR A 4 6.37 3.03 -20.37
CA TYR A 4 6.92 1.68 -20.43
C TYR A 4 6.12 0.68 -19.59
N ASP A 5 5.43 1.17 -18.57
CA ASP A 5 4.61 0.37 -17.66
C ASP A 5 3.39 1.19 -17.28
N THR A 6 2.21 0.75 -17.68
CA THR A 6 0.97 1.52 -17.53
C THR A 6 0.31 1.33 -16.18
N ASN A 7 0.53 0.19 -15.51
CA ASN A 7 -0.22 -0.15 -14.29
C ASN A 7 0.66 -0.43 -13.07
N GLY A 8 1.97 -0.65 -13.24
CA GLY A 8 2.88 -0.88 -12.12
C GLY A 8 2.84 -2.29 -11.55
N GLU A 9 1.94 -3.13 -12.04
CA GLU A 9 1.80 -4.51 -11.61
C GLU A 9 2.92 -5.35 -12.22
N GLN A 10 3.42 -6.31 -11.43
CA GLN A 10 4.44 -7.23 -11.93
C GLN A 10 3.87 -8.03 -13.11
N PRO A 11 4.68 -8.33 -14.15
CA PRO A 11 4.25 -9.17 -15.24
C PRO A 11 3.74 -10.52 -14.74
N LEU A 12 2.54 -10.89 -15.18
CA LEU A 12 1.93 -12.15 -14.80
C LEU A 12 2.64 -13.33 -15.50
N SER A 13 2.65 -14.48 -14.85
CA SER A 13 3.18 -15.72 -15.40
C SER A 13 2.21 -16.87 -15.11
N ALA A 14 2.06 -17.76 -16.08
CA ALA A 14 1.22 -18.94 -15.94
C ALA A 14 1.86 -20.15 -16.61
N MET A 15 1.55 -21.34 -16.09
CA MET A 15 2.01 -22.61 -16.64
C MET A 15 1.03 -23.15 -17.67
N ILE A 16 1.57 -23.75 -18.73
CA ILE A 16 0.80 -24.25 -19.86
C ILE A 16 0.50 -25.74 -19.69
N SER A 17 -0.78 -26.08 -19.91
CA SER A 17 -1.27 -27.46 -19.97
C SER A 17 -1.26 -27.97 -21.41
N MET A 18 -1.86 -27.21 -22.34
CA MET A 18 -2.01 -27.59 -23.75
C MET A 18 -1.98 -26.37 -24.67
N ILE A 19 -1.48 -26.55 -25.89
CA ILE A 19 -1.58 -25.58 -26.98
C ILE A 19 -2.17 -26.29 -28.20
N THR A 20 -3.25 -25.76 -28.77
CA THR A 20 -3.86 -26.29 -30.00
C THR A 20 -3.11 -25.80 -31.23
N LYS A 21 -3.15 -26.61 -32.29
CA LYS A 21 -2.63 -26.27 -33.62
C LYS A 21 -3.78 -25.80 -34.51
N ASP A 22 -4.14 -24.54 -34.38
CA ASP A 22 -5.31 -23.94 -35.02
C ASP A 22 -5.05 -22.47 -35.40
N SER A 23 -6.01 -21.83 -36.08
CA SER A 23 -5.99 -20.44 -36.50
C SER A 23 -7.28 -19.72 -36.02
N PRO A 24 -7.26 -19.06 -34.85
CA PRO A 24 -6.13 -18.83 -33.95
C PRO A 24 -5.81 -20.03 -33.04
N GLY A 25 -4.54 -20.20 -32.67
CA GLY A 25 -4.14 -21.20 -31.68
C GLY A 25 -4.70 -20.89 -30.30
N VAL A 26 -5.05 -21.92 -29.52
CA VAL A 26 -5.63 -21.78 -28.17
C VAL A 26 -4.68 -22.38 -27.15
N VAL A 27 -4.35 -21.58 -26.13
CA VAL A 27 -3.54 -22.00 -24.99
C VAL A 27 -4.46 -22.26 -23.81
N THR A 28 -4.25 -23.40 -23.15
CA THR A 28 -4.92 -23.79 -21.91
C THR A 28 -3.89 -23.85 -20.79
N CYS A 29 -4.12 -23.10 -19.72
CA CYS A 29 -3.31 -23.10 -18.50
C CYS A 29 -3.66 -24.28 -17.59
N LEU A 30 -2.80 -24.56 -16.59
CA LEU A 30 -3.08 -25.58 -15.58
C LEU A 30 -4.30 -25.20 -14.70
N ASP A 31 -5.15 -26.19 -14.40
CA ASP A 31 -6.47 -26.01 -13.78
C ASP A 31 -6.46 -25.35 -12.38
N GLU A 32 -5.34 -25.42 -11.66
CA GLU A 32 -5.24 -24.89 -10.29
C GLU A 32 -4.89 -23.39 -10.22
N ALA A 33 -4.51 -22.77 -11.33
CA ALA A 33 -4.10 -21.36 -11.37
C ALA A 33 -4.72 -20.61 -12.56
N ARG A 34 -5.55 -19.61 -12.26
CA ARG A 34 -6.04 -18.67 -13.27
C ARG A 34 -4.88 -17.85 -13.82
N HIS A 35 -4.86 -17.60 -15.12
CA HIS A 35 -3.77 -16.85 -15.75
C HIS A 35 -3.77 -15.34 -15.42
N GLY A 36 -4.94 -14.77 -15.13
CA GLY A 36 -5.09 -13.35 -14.76
C GLY A 36 -4.84 -12.32 -15.87
N PHE A 37 -4.42 -12.75 -17.07
CA PHE A 37 -4.29 -11.85 -18.23
C PHE A 37 -5.62 -11.23 -18.68
N GLU A 38 -5.51 -10.11 -19.42
CA GLU A 38 -6.61 -9.39 -20.06
C GLU A 38 -6.49 -9.44 -21.60
N SER A 39 -7.60 -9.22 -22.32
CA SER A 39 -7.55 -9.18 -23.79
C SER A 39 -6.79 -7.93 -24.26
N GLY A 40 -5.85 -8.11 -25.19
CA GLY A 40 -4.93 -7.06 -25.63
C GLY A 40 -3.59 -7.06 -24.87
N ASP A 41 -3.41 -7.94 -23.88
CA ASP A 41 -2.09 -8.20 -23.30
C ASP A 41 -1.14 -8.84 -24.33
N TYR A 42 0.15 -8.64 -24.12
CA TYR A 42 1.20 -9.31 -24.89
C TYR A 42 1.93 -10.31 -24.01
N ILE A 43 2.29 -11.45 -24.60
CA ILE A 43 2.97 -12.55 -23.89
C ILE A 43 4.15 -13.11 -24.69
N THR A 44 5.04 -13.80 -24.01
CA THR A 44 6.08 -14.66 -24.62
C THR A 44 6.09 -16.03 -23.94
N PHE A 45 6.72 -17.00 -24.60
CA PHE A 45 6.78 -18.39 -24.14
C PHE A 45 8.21 -18.83 -23.87
N THR A 46 8.36 -19.70 -22.88
CA THR A 46 9.61 -20.39 -22.57
C THR A 46 9.32 -21.85 -22.24
N GLU A 47 10.29 -22.74 -22.46
CA GLU A 47 10.22 -24.16 -22.07
C GLU A 47 9.08 -25.00 -22.68
N VAL A 48 8.48 -24.55 -23.78
CA VAL A 48 7.49 -25.34 -24.53
C VAL A 48 8.20 -26.48 -25.26
N GLN A 49 7.83 -27.74 -24.98
CA GLN A 49 8.36 -28.91 -25.70
C GLN A 49 7.42 -29.31 -26.84
N GLY A 50 7.98 -29.64 -28.00
CA GLY A 50 7.23 -29.86 -29.25
C GLY A 50 7.22 -28.59 -30.08
N MET A 51 6.28 -27.71 -29.80
CA MET A 51 6.05 -26.40 -30.46
C MET A 51 7.12 -25.36 -30.11
N THR A 52 8.38 -25.65 -30.45
CA THR A 52 9.56 -24.87 -30.05
C THR A 52 9.65 -23.49 -30.70
N GLU A 53 8.93 -23.26 -31.79
CA GLU A 53 8.85 -21.97 -32.49
C GLU A 53 8.26 -20.85 -31.61
N LEU A 54 7.48 -21.22 -30.59
CA LEU A 54 6.95 -20.28 -29.61
C LEU A 54 8.00 -19.83 -28.59
N ASN A 55 9.03 -20.63 -28.31
CA ASN A 55 10.00 -20.30 -27.29
C ASN A 55 10.85 -19.09 -27.68
N GLY A 56 10.81 -18.03 -26.87
CA GLY A 56 11.52 -16.78 -27.14
C GLY A 56 10.98 -16.01 -28.34
N CYS A 57 9.74 -16.27 -28.75
CA CYS A 57 9.09 -15.52 -29.82
C CYS A 57 8.92 -14.04 -29.45
N GLN A 58 8.76 -13.19 -30.47
CA GLN A 58 8.34 -11.80 -30.27
C GLN A 58 7.00 -11.77 -29.51
N PRO A 59 6.75 -10.74 -28.67
CA PRO A 59 5.54 -10.68 -27.88
C PRO A 59 4.28 -10.78 -28.75
N VAL A 60 3.40 -11.72 -28.40
CA VAL A 60 2.16 -12.01 -29.14
C VAL A 60 0.97 -11.44 -28.39
N GLU A 61 0.10 -10.73 -29.09
CA GLU A 61 -1.16 -10.22 -28.53
C GLU A 61 -2.14 -11.36 -28.29
N ILE A 62 -2.81 -11.36 -27.14
CA ILE A 62 -3.75 -12.39 -26.75
C ILE A 62 -5.19 -11.90 -26.72
N LYS A 63 -6.12 -12.83 -26.89
CA LYS A 63 -7.54 -12.63 -26.61
C LYS A 63 -8.02 -13.68 -25.61
N VAL A 64 -8.50 -13.21 -24.47
CA VAL A 64 -8.95 -14.09 -23.38
C VAL A 64 -10.27 -14.75 -23.78
N LEU A 65 -10.33 -16.08 -23.65
CA LEU A 65 -11.52 -16.89 -23.96
C LEU A 65 -12.23 -17.36 -22.68
N GLY A 66 -11.49 -17.49 -21.59
CA GLY A 66 -11.98 -17.88 -20.27
C GLY A 66 -10.91 -17.66 -19.20
N PRO A 67 -11.14 -18.08 -17.94
CA PRO A 67 -10.19 -17.88 -16.84
C PRO A 67 -8.91 -18.74 -16.92
N TYR A 68 -8.92 -19.76 -17.78
CA TYR A 68 -7.82 -20.71 -17.98
C TYR A 68 -7.40 -20.81 -19.45
N THR A 69 -8.03 -20.06 -20.35
CA THR A 69 -7.82 -20.21 -21.79
C THR A 69 -7.80 -18.86 -22.51
N PHE A 70 -6.89 -18.74 -23.46
CA PHE A 70 -6.76 -17.58 -24.33
C PHE A 70 -6.26 -17.99 -25.71
N SER A 71 -6.61 -17.21 -26.73
CA SER A 71 -6.13 -17.42 -28.10
C SER A 71 -4.90 -16.56 -28.40
N ILE A 72 -4.04 -17.07 -29.27
CA ILE A 72 -2.79 -16.45 -29.74
C ILE A 72 -2.77 -16.33 -31.27
N CYS A 73 -1.58 -16.18 -31.86
CA CYS A 73 -1.39 -16.16 -33.30
C CYS A 73 -1.77 -17.50 -33.99
N ASP A 74 -1.68 -17.53 -35.32
CA ASP A 74 -1.85 -18.75 -36.10
C ASP A 74 -0.72 -19.74 -35.78
N THR A 75 -1.12 -20.92 -35.29
CA THR A 75 -0.20 -22.01 -34.91
C THR A 75 -0.24 -23.18 -35.89
N SER A 76 -1.07 -23.12 -36.94
CA SER A 76 -1.28 -24.22 -37.89
C SER A 76 0.00 -24.69 -38.59
N GLY A 77 0.96 -23.77 -38.79
CA GLY A 77 2.27 -24.04 -39.38
C GLY A 77 3.34 -24.57 -38.43
N PHE A 78 3.06 -24.67 -37.13
CA PHE A 78 4.06 -25.05 -36.12
C PHE A 78 4.11 -26.56 -35.89
N THR A 79 5.20 -27.01 -35.24
CA THR A 79 5.30 -28.39 -34.74
C THR A 79 4.26 -28.70 -33.65
N ASP A 80 3.93 -29.98 -33.50
CA ASP A 80 2.89 -30.39 -32.55
C ASP A 80 3.37 -30.22 -31.10
N TYR A 81 2.50 -29.68 -30.25
CA TYR A 81 2.77 -29.53 -28.82
C TYR A 81 2.91 -30.90 -28.14
N VAL A 82 3.93 -31.05 -27.29
CA VAL A 82 4.14 -32.26 -26.49
C VAL A 82 3.76 -32.02 -25.03
N ARG A 83 4.45 -31.10 -24.34
CA ARG A 83 4.22 -30.81 -22.91
C ARG A 83 4.97 -29.57 -22.46
N GLY A 84 4.52 -28.99 -21.33
CA GLY A 84 5.29 -27.97 -20.63
C GLY A 84 5.12 -26.59 -21.23
N GLY A 85 5.91 -25.65 -20.74
CA GLY A 85 5.85 -24.27 -21.17
C GLY A 85 5.36 -23.33 -20.07
N ILE A 86 5.98 -22.18 -20.04
CA ILE A 86 5.63 -21.04 -19.18
C ILE A 86 5.30 -19.88 -20.11
N VAL A 87 4.15 -19.28 -19.88
CA VAL A 87 3.77 -18.02 -20.51
C VAL A 87 4.09 -16.88 -19.56
N SER A 88 4.74 -15.84 -20.07
CA SER A 88 5.08 -14.63 -19.31
C SER A 88 4.56 -13.40 -20.02
N GLN A 89 3.86 -12.53 -19.29
CA GLN A 89 3.37 -11.26 -19.80
C GLN A 89 4.55 -10.35 -20.15
N VAL A 90 4.44 -9.62 -21.25
CA VAL A 90 5.40 -8.60 -21.67
C VAL A 90 4.67 -7.26 -21.73
N LYS A 91 5.09 -6.32 -20.89
CA LYS A 91 4.53 -4.96 -20.88
C LYS A 91 5.07 -4.19 -22.08
N MET A 92 4.22 -3.98 -23.08
CA MET A 92 4.60 -3.24 -24.29
C MET A 92 4.57 -1.73 -24.04
N PRO A 93 5.60 -0.97 -24.43
CA PRO A 93 5.60 0.48 -24.28
C PRO A 93 4.46 1.13 -25.07
N LYS A 94 3.69 2.00 -24.42
CA LYS A 94 2.57 2.73 -25.03
C LYS A 94 2.96 4.19 -25.28
N LYS A 95 2.79 4.65 -26.52
CA LYS A 95 2.93 6.06 -26.85
C LYS A 95 1.62 6.78 -26.56
N ILE A 96 1.69 7.79 -25.70
CA ILE A 96 0.56 8.66 -25.35
C ILE A 96 0.83 10.09 -25.82
N SER A 97 -0.24 10.79 -26.19
CA SER A 97 -0.21 12.17 -26.69
C SER A 97 -1.05 13.05 -25.79
N PHE A 98 -0.49 14.19 -25.39
CA PHE A 98 -1.16 15.19 -24.57
C PHE A 98 -1.54 16.36 -25.48
N LYS A 99 -2.77 16.87 -25.33
CA LYS A 99 -3.17 18.17 -25.88
C LYS A 99 -2.40 19.29 -25.15
N SER A 100 -2.21 20.43 -25.82
CA SER A 100 -1.72 21.65 -25.17
C SER A 100 -2.74 22.18 -24.18
N ILE A 101 -2.31 23.01 -23.21
CA ILE A 101 -3.22 23.56 -22.20
C ILE A 101 -4.44 24.26 -22.83
N SER A 102 -4.24 25.09 -23.87
CA SER A 102 -5.31 25.80 -24.57
C SER A 102 -6.30 24.86 -25.25
N SER A 103 -5.81 23.79 -25.91
CA SER A 103 -6.68 22.80 -26.57
C SER A 103 -7.41 21.93 -25.55
N SER A 104 -6.73 21.52 -24.47
CA SER A 104 -7.30 20.73 -23.39
C SER A 104 -8.32 21.49 -22.54
N MET A 105 -8.27 22.83 -22.55
CA MET A 105 -9.24 23.67 -21.84
C MET A 105 -10.55 23.80 -22.63
N ALA A 106 -10.49 23.79 -23.96
CA ALA A 106 -11.68 23.77 -24.82
C ALA A 106 -12.29 22.36 -24.94
N GLU A 107 -11.46 21.32 -24.89
CA GLU A 107 -11.89 19.92 -24.98
C GLU A 107 -11.26 19.07 -23.86
N PRO A 108 -11.72 19.25 -22.61
CA PRO A 108 -11.15 18.58 -21.45
C PRO A 108 -11.46 17.08 -21.43
N GLU A 109 -10.44 16.32 -21.02
CA GLU A 109 -10.56 14.91 -20.64
C GLU A 109 -10.37 14.82 -19.12
N PHE A 110 -11.41 14.35 -18.43
CA PHE A 110 -11.45 14.34 -16.97
C PHE A 110 -11.18 12.94 -16.41
N LEU A 111 -10.31 12.87 -15.40
CA LEU A 111 -10.19 11.69 -14.54
C LEU A 111 -11.17 11.81 -13.37
N MET A 112 -12.04 10.81 -13.21
CA MET A 112 -13.02 10.78 -12.12
C MET A 112 -12.34 10.42 -10.81
N THR A 113 -12.48 11.30 -9.82
CA THR A 113 -12.00 11.10 -8.45
C THR A 113 -13.07 10.47 -7.55
N ASP A 114 -14.34 10.78 -7.82
CA ASP A 114 -15.49 10.23 -7.12
C ASP A 114 -16.61 9.91 -8.12
N PHE A 115 -16.98 8.63 -8.23
CA PHE A 115 -18.01 8.16 -9.14
C PHE A 115 -19.43 8.58 -8.72
N ALA A 116 -19.65 9.02 -7.47
CA ALA A 116 -20.91 9.61 -7.03
C ALA A 116 -21.10 11.05 -7.53
N LYS A 117 -20.02 11.71 -7.97
CA LYS A 117 -19.97 13.14 -8.36
C LYS A 117 -19.63 13.32 -9.84
N PHE A 118 -20.24 12.52 -10.72
CA PHE A 118 -19.86 12.42 -12.15
C PHE A 118 -19.99 13.73 -12.94
N ASP A 119 -20.88 14.61 -12.52
CA ASP A 119 -21.18 15.91 -13.15
C ASP A 119 -20.27 17.05 -12.66
N ARG A 120 -19.63 16.90 -11.49
CA ARG A 120 -18.82 17.98 -10.86
C ARG A 120 -17.57 18.39 -11.63
N PRO A 121 -16.76 17.52 -12.23
CA PRO A 121 -15.51 17.91 -12.90
C PRO A 121 -15.70 19.00 -13.96
N GLY A 122 -16.79 18.95 -14.73
CA GLY A 122 -17.15 19.99 -15.69
C GLY A 122 -17.47 21.32 -14.99
N GLN A 123 -18.29 21.28 -13.94
CA GLN A 123 -18.67 22.46 -13.16
C GLN A 123 -17.43 23.13 -12.55
N LEU A 124 -16.55 22.34 -11.94
CA LEU A 124 -15.30 22.78 -11.34
C LEU A 124 -14.34 23.35 -12.40
N HIS A 125 -14.30 22.76 -13.61
CA HIS A 125 -13.51 23.27 -14.71
C HIS A 125 -13.87 24.72 -15.10
N VAL A 126 -15.17 25.04 -15.15
CA VAL A 126 -15.65 26.41 -15.37
C VAL A 126 -15.40 27.27 -14.13
N GLY A 127 -15.65 26.75 -12.93
CA GLY A 127 -15.48 27.47 -11.66
C GLY A 127 -14.04 27.96 -11.42
N PHE A 128 -13.03 27.12 -11.67
CA PHE A 128 -11.62 27.52 -11.56
C PHE A 128 -11.24 28.61 -12.57
N GLN A 129 -11.78 28.56 -13.80
CA GLN A 129 -11.59 29.62 -14.79
C GLN A 129 -12.26 30.93 -14.34
N ALA A 130 -13.45 30.86 -13.76
CA ALA A 130 -14.14 32.02 -13.20
C ALA A 130 -13.35 32.65 -12.04
N ILE A 131 -12.74 31.84 -11.16
CA ILE A 131 -11.89 32.33 -10.07
C ILE A 131 -10.67 33.08 -10.64
N HIS A 132 -10.00 32.53 -11.65
CA HIS A 132 -8.89 33.24 -12.30
C HIS A 132 -9.35 34.55 -12.99
N ALA A 133 -10.54 34.56 -13.58
CA ALA A 133 -11.12 35.77 -14.18
C ALA A 133 -11.45 36.83 -13.11
N PHE A 134 -12.00 36.42 -11.97
CA PHE A 134 -12.26 37.28 -10.82
C PHE A 134 -10.95 37.88 -10.29
N GLN A 135 -9.94 37.05 -10.07
CA GLN A 135 -8.63 37.49 -9.58
C GLN A 135 -7.97 38.48 -10.55
N LYS A 136 -8.12 38.27 -11.86
CA LYS A 136 -7.61 39.21 -12.87
C LYS A 136 -8.34 40.56 -12.84
N LYS A 137 -9.63 40.59 -12.51
CA LYS A 137 -10.45 41.80 -12.46
C LYS A 137 -10.19 42.62 -11.19
N HIS A 138 -10.12 41.96 -10.03
CA HIS A 138 -10.08 42.61 -8.72
C HIS A 138 -8.71 42.59 -8.05
N ASN A 139 -7.75 41.82 -8.58
CA ASN A 139 -6.40 41.64 -8.02
C ASN A 139 -6.40 41.01 -6.61
N HIS A 140 -7.47 40.31 -6.25
CA HIS A 140 -7.60 39.47 -5.05
C HIS A 140 -8.51 38.27 -5.33
N LEU A 141 -8.47 37.26 -4.46
CA LEU A 141 -9.44 36.14 -4.50
C LEU A 141 -10.78 36.59 -3.89
N PRO A 142 -11.90 35.91 -4.20
CA PRO A 142 -13.16 36.13 -3.52
C PRO A 142 -13.02 36.07 -2.00
N SER A 143 -13.69 36.99 -1.31
CA SER A 143 -13.64 37.09 0.15
C SER A 143 -14.41 35.90 0.77
N PRO A 144 -13.91 35.32 1.87
CA PRO A 144 -14.55 34.17 2.50
C PRO A 144 -16.03 34.42 2.78
N TRP A 145 -16.89 33.52 2.30
CA TRP A 145 -18.34 33.56 2.52
C TRP A 145 -19.08 34.85 2.09
N SER A 146 -18.45 35.70 1.26
CA SER A 146 -19.10 36.90 0.72
C SER A 146 -20.17 36.54 -0.32
N GLN A 147 -21.42 36.94 -0.04
CA GLN A 147 -22.53 36.74 -0.98
C GLN A 147 -22.36 37.56 -2.26
N ALA A 148 -21.86 38.79 -2.13
CA ALA A 148 -21.62 39.67 -3.28
C ALA A 148 -20.57 39.08 -4.23
N ASP A 149 -19.44 38.60 -3.69
CA ASP A 149 -18.39 37.97 -4.50
C ASP A 149 -18.87 36.62 -5.07
N GLY A 150 -19.74 35.90 -4.35
CA GLY A 150 -20.40 34.68 -4.84
C GLY A 150 -21.30 34.94 -6.05
N ASP A 151 -22.13 35.98 -6.01
CA ASP A 151 -23.00 36.36 -7.13
C ASP A 151 -22.20 36.89 -8.34
N GLU A 152 -21.12 37.63 -8.08
CA GLU A 152 -20.20 38.07 -9.14
C GLU A 152 -19.47 36.88 -9.77
N LEU A 153 -18.95 35.94 -8.99
CA LEU A 153 -18.29 34.74 -9.51
C LEU A 153 -19.26 33.90 -10.35
N LEU A 154 -20.51 33.77 -9.93
CA LEU A 154 -21.55 33.09 -10.71
C LEU A 154 -21.79 33.78 -12.06
N THR A 155 -21.77 35.11 -12.09
CA THR A 155 -21.90 35.90 -13.32
C THR A 155 -20.72 35.63 -14.26
N LEU A 156 -19.49 35.68 -13.72
CA LEU A 156 -18.27 35.35 -14.47
C LEU A 156 -18.27 33.90 -14.98
N ALA A 157 -18.74 32.94 -14.18
CA ALA A 157 -18.86 31.54 -14.59
C ALA A 157 -19.85 31.36 -15.75
N LYS A 158 -20.99 32.08 -15.72
CA LYS A 158 -21.95 32.12 -16.83
C LYS A 158 -21.33 32.72 -18.09
N GLU A 159 -20.56 33.80 -17.97
CA GLU A 159 -19.83 34.40 -19.08
C GLU A 159 -18.80 33.43 -19.67
N VAL A 160 -17.96 32.81 -18.82
CA VAL A 160 -16.97 31.81 -19.23
C VAL A 160 -17.67 30.65 -19.96
N ASN A 161 -18.72 30.06 -19.38
CA ASN A 161 -19.45 28.96 -20.00
C ASN A 161 -20.09 29.34 -21.35
N SER A 162 -20.56 30.60 -21.49
CA SER A 162 -21.11 31.10 -22.75
C SER A 162 -20.05 31.21 -23.87
N ALA A 163 -18.80 31.51 -23.48
CA ALA A 163 -17.65 31.61 -24.38
C ALA A 163 -17.02 30.24 -24.70
N GLN A 164 -17.32 29.19 -23.92
CA GLN A 164 -16.85 27.83 -24.19
C GLN A 164 -17.50 27.25 -25.45
N THR A 165 -16.75 26.36 -26.12
CA THR A 165 -17.21 25.60 -27.29
C THR A 165 -16.84 24.12 -27.12
N GLY A 166 -17.62 23.21 -27.70
CA GLY A 166 -17.34 21.77 -27.65
C GLY A 166 -17.68 21.16 -26.29
N SER A 167 -16.88 20.18 -25.84
CA SER A 167 -17.17 19.39 -24.62
C SER A 167 -16.94 20.15 -23.31
N ALA A 168 -16.29 21.31 -23.33
CA ALA A 168 -16.16 22.19 -22.16
C ALA A 168 -17.45 22.98 -21.84
N LYS A 169 -18.36 23.12 -22.80
CA LYS A 169 -19.60 23.88 -22.61
C LYS A 169 -20.63 23.02 -21.87
N LEU A 170 -21.11 23.54 -20.75
CA LEU A 170 -22.14 22.91 -19.94
C LEU A 170 -23.52 23.44 -20.31
N GLU A 171 -24.52 22.56 -20.37
CA GLU A 171 -25.92 22.94 -20.60
C GLU A 171 -26.50 23.72 -19.40
N GLN A 172 -26.18 23.25 -18.19
CA GLN A 172 -26.63 23.86 -16.94
C GLN A 172 -25.47 23.98 -15.96
N LEU A 173 -25.33 25.15 -15.36
CA LEU A 173 -24.39 25.39 -14.26
C LEU A 173 -25.08 25.13 -12.92
N ASP A 174 -24.39 24.43 -12.03
CA ASP A 174 -24.81 24.32 -10.64
C ASP A 174 -24.44 25.61 -9.89
N GLU A 175 -25.42 26.50 -9.77
CA GLU A 175 -25.23 27.81 -9.14
C GLU A 175 -24.80 27.69 -7.67
N ALA A 176 -25.30 26.69 -6.94
CA ALA A 176 -24.97 26.50 -5.54
C ALA A 176 -23.52 26.03 -5.38
N LEU A 177 -23.06 25.13 -6.26
CA LEU A 177 -21.67 24.68 -6.29
C LEU A 177 -20.70 25.82 -6.62
N ILE A 178 -21.00 26.63 -7.65
CA ILE A 178 -20.13 27.76 -8.04
C ILE A 178 -20.05 28.81 -6.93
N LYS A 179 -21.17 29.12 -6.26
CA LYS A 179 -21.15 30.02 -5.10
C LYS A 179 -20.32 29.45 -3.95
N LYS A 180 -20.45 28.15 -3.65
CA LYS A 180 -19.61 27.48 -2.65
C LYS A 180 -18.12 27.57 -2.98
N MET A 181 -17.74 27.43 -4.25
CA MET A 181 -16.34 27.63 -4.68
C MET A 181 -15.86 29.05 -4.36
N SER A 182 -16.71 30.07 -4.54
CA SER A 182 -16.39 31.45 -4.15
C SER A 182 -16.12 31.56 -2.65
N TYR A 183 -17.02 30.98 -1.83
CA TYR A 183 -16.94 31.10 -0.37
C TYR A 183 -15.67 30.50 0.23
N VAL A 184 -15.13 29.45 -0.40
CA VAL A 184 -13.91 28.76 0.07
C VAL A 184 -12.68 29.09 -0.76
N ALA A 185 -12.75 30.03 -1.71
CA ALA A 185 -11.68 30.32 -2.67
C ALA A 185 -10.38 30.80 -1.99
N ALA A 186 -10.50 31.56 -0.90
CA ALA A 186 -9.38 32.02 -0.10
C ALA A 186 -8.89 30.98 0.94
N GLY A 187 -9.49 29.79 0.96
CA GLY A 187 -9.13 28.71 1.87
C GLY A 187 -7.81 28.04 1.51
N ASP A 188 -7.02 27.70 2.52
CA ASP A 188 -5.77 26.96 2.38
C ASP A 188 -5.69 25.84 3.43
N LEU A 189 -5.98 24.62 2.99
CA LEU A 189 -6.16 23.46 3.86
C LEU A 189 -5.01 22.46 3.71
N ALA A 190 -4.27 22.23 4.80
CA ALA A 190 -3.15 21.30 4.82
C ALA A 190 -3.51 19.88 4.33
N PRO A 191 -4.68 19.28 4.66
CA PRO A 191 -5.06 17.97 4.11
C PRO A 191 -5.22 17.96 2.59
N VAL A 192 -5.85 18.99 2.01
CA VAL A 192 -6.03 19.11 0.55
C VAL A 192 -4.68 19.31 -0.13
N ASN A 193 -3.81 20.14 0.44
CA ASN A 193 -2.45 20.33 -0.05
C ASN A 193 -1.62 19.04 0.01
N ALA A 194 -1.77 18.24 1.08
CA ALA A 194 -1.08 16.96 1.19
C ALA A 194 -1.58 15.96 0.12
N PHE A 195 -2.89 15.88 -0.08
CA PHE A 195 -3.50 15.00 -1.09
C PHE A 195 -3.09 15.39 -2.52
N ILE A 196 -3.34 16.63 -2.93
CA ILE A 196 -3.01 17.13 -4.27
C ILE A 196 -1.48 17.17 -4.47
N GLY A 197 -0.73 17.57 -3.44
CA GLY A 197 0.74 17.59 -3.48
C GLY A 197 1.34 16.20 -3.67
N GLY A 198 0.79 15.17 -3.02
CA GLY A 198 1.19 13.78 -3.23
C GLY A 198 0.91 13.30 -4.66
N LEU A 199 -0.28 13.59 -5.20
CA LEU A 199 -0.63 13.26 -6.58
C LEU A 199 0.26 13.99 -7.59
N ALA A 200 0.45 15.31 -7.43
CA ALA A 200 1.27 16.11 -8.31
C ALA A 200 2.75 15.68 -8.29
N ALA A 201 3.30 15.38 -7.10
CA ALA A 201 4.65 14.83 -6.98
C ALA A 201 4.77 13.48 -7.71
N GLN A 202 3.76 12.60 -7.60
CA GLN A 202 3.74 11.35 -8.34
C GLN A 202 3.68 11.59 -9.85
N GLU A 203 2.88 12.53 -10.36
CA GLU A 203 2.84 12.88 -11.79
C GLU A 203 4.19 13.39 -12.31
N VAL A 204 4.95 14.15 -11.50
CA VAL A 204 6.33 14.55 -11.84
C VAL A 204 7.22 13.32 -12.00
N MET A 205 7.11 12.34 -11.09
CA MET A 205 7.87 11.09 -11.19
C MET A 205 7.49 10.30 -12.44
N LYS A 206 6.20 10.23 -12.79
CA LYS A 206 5.73 9.57 -14.02
C LYS A 206 6.33 10.25 -15.25
N ALA A 207 6.30 11.58 -15.31
CA ALA A 207 6.81 12.37 -16.43
C ALA A 207 8.31 12.13 -16.70
N CYS A 208 9.15 12.04 -15.66
CA CYS A 208 10.59 11.85 -15.83
C CYS A 208 11.03 10.38 -15.96
N THR A 209 10.18 9.42 -15.61
CA THR A 209 10.52 7.98 -15.65
C THR A 209 9.83 7.20 -16.77
N GLY A 210 8.69 7.69 -17.27
CA GLY A 210 7.82 6.91 -18.16
C GLY A 210 7.20 5.69 -17.49
N LYS A 211 7.17 5.63 -16.15
CA LYS A 211 6.55 4.55 -15.36
C LYS A 211 5.22 5.01 -14.78
N PHE A 212 4.23 4.12 -14.83
CA PHE A 212 2.80 4.33 -14.53
C PHE A 212 2.07 5.22 -15.55
N MET A 213 0.77 4.97 -15.70
CA MET A 213 -0.11 5.82 -16.51
C MET A 213 -0.28 7.20 -15.85
N PRO A 214 0.07 8.30 -16.54
CA PRO A 214 -0.18 9.66 -16.05
C PRO A 214 -1.66 10.04 -16.18
N ILE A 215 -2.05 11.09 -15.47
CA ILE A 215 -3.38 11.69 -15.56
C ILE A 215 -3.55 12.30 -16.97
N MET A 216 -4.67 11.98 -17.63
CA MET A 216 -5.02 12.50 -18.96
C MET A 216 -6.39 13.21 -18.89
N GLN A 217 -6.47 14.53 -18.86
CA GLN A 217 -5.42 15.48 -18.48
C GLN A 217 -5.80 16.30 -17.24
N TRP A 218 -7.10 16.37 -16.92
CA TRP A 218 -7.63 17.15 -15.82
C TRP A 218 -8.12 16.24 -14.70
N LEU A 219 -7.69 16.52 -13.48
CA LEU A 219 -8.20 15.90 -12.27
C LEU A 219 -8.78 17.00 -11.38
N TYR A 220 -10.07 16.90 -11.10
CA TYR A 220 -10.75 17.76 -10.14
C TYR A 220 -11.15 16.94 -8.92
N PHE A 221 -10.97 17.54 -7.75
CA PHE A 221 -11.30 16.93 -6.47
C PHE A 221 -11.97 17.97 -5.59
N ASP A 222 -12.97 17.54 -4.83
CA ASP A 222 -13.58 18.33 -3.78
C ASP A 222 -13.91 17.43 -2.58
N ALA A 223 -13.90 18.03 -1.40
CA ALA A 223 -14.33 17.42 -0.14
C ALA A 223 -15.38 18.32 0.52
N LEU A 224 -16.43 18.70 -0.24
CA LEU A 224 -17.48 19.60 0.26
C LEU A 224 -18.26 19.01 1.44
N GLU A 225 -18.23 17.69 1.60
CA GLU A 225 -18.85 16.96 2.72
C GLU A 225 -18.15 17.27 4.06
N CYS A 226 -16.97 17.91 4.05
CA CYS A 226 -16.33 18.41 5.25
C CYS A 226 -16.93 19.73 5.78
N LEU A 227 -17.76 20.42 4.99
CA LEU A 227 -18.45 21.62 5.46
C LEU A 227 -19.59 21.24 6.40
N ALA A 228 -19.86 22.07 7.41
CA ALA A 228 -20.93 21.81 8.37
C ALA A 228 -22.32 21.81 7.68
N GLU A 229 -23.16 20.84 8.02
CA GLU A 229 -24.53 20.71 7.49
C GLU A 229 -25.57 21.51 8.30
N ASP A 230 -25.18 22.13 9.43
CA ASP A 230 -26.12 22.80 10.33
C ASP A 230 -26.75 24.06 9.70
N GLU A 231 -28.07 24.01 9.51
CA GLU A 231 -28.96 25.11 9.14
C GLU A 231 -28.99 26.19 10.25
N GLY A 232 -27.93 27.00 10.35
CA GLY A 232 -27.89 28.12 11.30
C GLY A 232 -26.53 28.73 11.58
N PHE A 233 -25.44 28.09 11.14
CA PHE A 233 -24.09 28.64 11.27
C PHE A 233 -23.64 29.25 9.94
N MET A 234 -24.00 30.52 9.71
CA MET A 234 -23.47 31.28 8.58
C MET A 234 -22.10 31.84 8.99
N LEU A 235 -21.05 31.30 8.39
CA LEU A 235 -19.73 31.89 8.42
C LEU A 235 -19.80 33.28 7.77
N THR A 236 -19.28 34.29 8.46
CA THR A 236 -19.31 35.68 7.99
C THR A 236 -17.90 36.19 7.74
N GLU A 237 -17.80 37.24 6.93
CA GLU A 237 -16.56 37.93 6.55
C GLU A 237 -15.75 38.43 7.79
N GLU A 238 -16.41 38.64 8.93
CA GLU A 238 -15.83 39.23 10.15
C GLU A 238 -15.01 38.24 11.01
N GLU A 239 -14.91 36.95 10.64
CA GLU A 239 -14.24 35.94 11.46
C GLU A 239 -12.70 35.84 11.27
N CYS A 240 -12.10 36.59 10.34
CA CYS A 240 -10.66 36.53 10.08
C CYS A 240 -9.85 37.16 11.23
N ARG A 241 -9.16 36.33 12.04
CA ARG A 241 -8.45 36.75 13.26
C ARG A 241 -6.98 37.16 13.06
N SER A 242 -6.48 37.28 11.82
CA SER A 242 -5.06 37.57 11.54
C SER A 242 -4.12 36.61 12.26
N CYS A 243 -4.37 35.31 12.13
CA CYS A 243 -3.63 34.25 12.80
C CYS A 243 -3.09 33.21 11.80
N ARG A 244 -2.23 32.31 12.29
CA ARG A 244 -1.64 31.26 11.45
C ARG A 244 -2.65 30.26 10.85
N TYR A 245 -3.89 30.26 11.33
CA TYR A 245 -4.97 29.37 10.89
C TYR A 245 -5.96 30.06 9.95
N ASP A 246 -5.70 31.28 9.49
CA ASP A 246 -6.64 32.06 8.68
C ASP A 246 -7.09 31.31 7.41
N GLY A 247 -6.19 30.59 6.74
CA GLY A 247 -6.53 29.76 5.58
C GLY A 247 -7.52 28.62 5.90
N GLN A 248 -7.49 28.09 7.12
CA GLN A 248 -8.44 27.07 7.58
C GLN A 248 -9.74 27.70 8.11
N ILE A 249 -9.63 28.80 8.85
CA ILE A 249 -10.77 29.57 9.37
C ILE A 249 -11.61 30.13 8.23
N ALA A 250 -11.01 30.53 7.10
CA ALA A 250 -11.75 30.96 5.91
C ALA A 250 -12.73 29.90 5.39
N VAL A 251 -12.48 28.62 5.65
CA VAL A 251 -13.36 27.51 5.22
C VAL A 251 -14.31 27.06 6.34
N PHE A 252 -13.80 26.89 7.57
CA PHE A 252 -14.55 26.24 8.64
C PHE A 252 -14.94 27.16 9.81
N GLY A 253 -14.40 28.37 9.86
CA GLY A 253 -14.61 29.34 10.93
C GLY A 253 -13.82 29.12 12.20
N THR A 254 -13.92 30.13 13.05
CA THR A 254 -13.21 30.18 14.34
C THR A 254 -13.74 29.17 15.34
N LYS A 255 -15.05 28.86 15.30
CA LYS A 255 -15.68 27.90 16.21
C LYS A 255 -15.11 26.49 16.04
N LEU A 256 -14.95 26.02 14.80
CA LEU A 256 -14.33 24.71 14.56
C LEU A 256 -12.85 24.74 14.94
N GLN A 257 -12.13 25.83 14.65
CA GLN A 257 -10.74 25.99 15.07
C GLN A 257 -10.56 25.87 16.59
N ASP A 258 -11.45 26.49 17.36
CA ASP A 258 -11.45 26.41 18.83
C ASP A 258 -11.80 24.99 19.33
N GLN A 259 -12.64 24.25 18.59
CA GLN A 259 -12.93 22.83 18.89
C GLN A 259 -11.70 21.94 18.63
N LEU A 260 -11.02 22.13 17.49
CA LEU A 260 -9.81 21.41 17.11
C LEU A 260 -8.69 21.61 18.16
N ALA A 261 -8.53 22.83 18.66
CA ALA A 261 -7.53 23.15 19.67
C ALA A 261 -7.72 22.40 21.00
N LYS A 262 -8.96 21.97 21.31
CA LYS A 262 -9.32 21.24 22.54
C LYS A 262 -9.27 19.72 22.38
N GLN A 263 -9.11 19.22 21.15
CA GLN A 263 -9.14 17.78 20.90
C GLN A 263 -7.95 17.04 21.54
N ARG A 264 -8.23 15.87 22.08
CA ARG A 264 -7.24 14.93 22.59
C ARG A 264 -7.21 13.66 21.75
N TYR A 265 -6.16 13.49 20.96
CA TYR A 265 -6.04 12.38 20.00
C TYR A 265 -4.87 11.45 20.33
N PHE A 266 -5.10 10.15 20.14
CA PHE A 266 -4.06 9.14 20.23
C PHE A 266 -3.65 8.67 18.84
N LEU A 267 -2.38 8.88 18.48
CA LEU A 267 -1.77 8.43 17.25
C LEU A 267 -0.94 7.17 17.51
N VAL A 268 -1.31 6.06 16.86
CA VAL A 268 -0.61 4.79 16.99
C VAL A 268 0.29 4.54 15.80
N GLY A 269 1.59 4.75 16.00
CA GLY A 269 2.63 4.65 14.97
C GLY A 269 3.18 6.03 14.55
N ALA A 270 4.50 6.12 14.47
CA ALA A 270 5.26 7.29 14.03
C ALA A 270 6.07 6.98 12.75
N GLY A 271 5.56 6.04 11.94
CA GLY A 271 6.08 5.69 10.62
C GLY A 271 5.74 6.72 9.53
N ALA A 272 5.66 6.28 8.27
CA ALA A 272 5.42 7.18 7.12
C ALA A 272 4.09 7.95 7.25
N ILE A 273 3.00 7.21 7.50
CA ILE A 273 1.66 7.77 7.75
C ILE A 273 1.68 8.65 9.00
N GLY A 274 2.35 8.20 10.07
CA GLY A 274 2.45 8.92 11.34
C GLY A 274 3.11 10.29 11.19
N CYS A 275 4.20 10.38 10.43
CA CYS A 275 4.85 11.67 10.13
C CYS A 275 3.91 12.64 9.40
N GLU A 276 3.17 12.17 8.38
CA GLU A 276 2.23 12.99 7.61
C GLU A 276 1.03 13.43 8.47
N LEU A 277 0.46 12.53 9.27
CA LEU A 277 -0.62 12.83 10.20
C LEU A 277 -0.19 13.88 11.22
N LEU A 278 0.99 13.73 11.84
CA LEU A 278 1.49 14.70 12.81
C LEU A 278 1.73 16.08 12.20
N LYS A 279 2.27 16.15 10.98
CA LYS A 279 2.40 17.41 10.24
C LYS A 279 1.02 18.03 9.98
N ASN A 280 0.04 17.23 9.56
CA ASN A 280 -1.32 17.72 9.36
C ASN A 280 -1.96 18.18 10.67
N PHE A 281 -1.85 17.44 11.78
CA PHE A 281 -2.34 17.84 13.11
C PHE A 281 -1.72 19.17 13.55
N ALA A 282 -0.43 19.36 13.31
CA ALA A 282 0.26 20.61 13.59
C ALA A 282 -0.31 21.80 12.80
N MET A 283 -0.53 21.62 11.49
CA MET A 283 -1.06 22.67 10.62
C MET A 283 -2.54 22.97 10.88
N ILE A 284 -3.33 21.94 11.18
CA ILE A 284 -4.75 22.05 11.55
C ILE A 284 -4.92 22.72 12.91
N GLY A 285 -3.94 22.59 13.81
CA GLY A 285 -4.02 23.08 15.18
C GLY A 285 -4.76 22.12 16.12
N LEU A 286 -4.74 20.82 15.81
CA LEU A 286 -5.31 19.78 16.67
C LEU A 286 -4.53 19.72 18.00
N GLY A 287 -5.21 19.89 19.13
CA GLY A 287 -4.57 19.90 20.45
C GLY A 287 -3.64 21.08 20.67
N ALA A 288 -3.83 22.20 19.94
CA ALA A 288 -3.04 23.42 20.08
C ALA A 288 -3.59 24.43 21.12
N GLY A 289 -4.50 23.98 21.99
CA GLY A 289 -5.07 24.71 23.12
C GLY A 289 -5.08 23.81 24.36
N ASP A 290 -6.27 23.54 24.90
CA ASP A 290 -6.45 22.68 26.09
C ASP A 290 -6.39 21.16 25.77
N GLY A 291 -6.25 20.80 24.49
CA GLY A 291 -6.16 19.42 24.02
C GLY A 291 -4.74 18.84 24.10
N GLU A 292 -4.54 17.64 23.52
CA GLU A 292 -3.24 16.96 23.49
C GLU A 292 -3.17 15.87 22.42
N VAL A 293 -2.03 15.77 21.74
CA VAL A 293 -1.71 14.65 20.86
C VAL A 293 -0.76 13.70 21.60
N ILE A 294 -1.17 12.45 21.78
CA ILE A 294 -0.28 11.38 22.28
C ILE A 294 0.15 10.55 21.07
N VAL A 295 1.45 10.40 20.83
CA VAL A 295 1.99 9.52 19.78
C VAL A 295 2.79 8.39 20.41
N THR A 296 2.55 7.15 19.99
CA THR A 296 3.34 6.00 20.45
C THR A 296 3.94 5.22 19.28
N ASP A 297 5.20 4.83 19.43
CA ASP A 297 5.91 3.94 18.51
C ASP A 297 7.09 3.31 19.25
N MET A 298 7.25 1.98 19.16
CA MET A 298 8.35 1.27 19.84
C MET A 298 9.66 1.29 19.03
N ASP A 299 9.62 1.69 17.76
CA ASP A 299 10.75 1.56 16.87
C ASP A 299 11.71 2.74 16.98
N THR A 300 12.98 2.43 16.73
CA THR A 300 14.01 3.42 16.46
C THR A 300 14.05 3.79 14.98
N ILE A 301 14.61 4.96 14.68
CA ILE A 301 14.78 5.46 13.30
C ILE A 301 15.90 4.71 12.59
N GLU A 302 15.61 4.20 11.40
CA GLU A 302 16.59 3.58 10.50
C GLU A 302 16.85 4.44 9.25
N LYS A 303 17.98 4.20 8.58
CA LYS A 303 18.34 4.90 7.34
C LYS A 303 17.28 4.72 6.23
N SER A 304 16.69 3.53 6.13
CA SER A 304 15.65 3.19 5.15
C SER A 304 14.36 4.01 5.34
N ASN A 305 14.12 4.50 6.56
CA ASN A 305 12.92 5.27 6.91
C ASN A 305 12.95 6.68 6.34
N LEU A 306 14.14 7.29 6.23
CA LEU A 306 14.34 8.69 5.85
C LEU A 306 13.80 9.03 4.45
N ASN A 307 13.61 8.04 3.58
CA ASN A 307 13.03 8.23 2.25
C ASN A 307 11.55 8.67 2.28
N ARG A 308 10.81 8.35 3.35
CA ARG A 308 9.36 8.58 3.44
C ARG A 308 8.88 9.09 4.81
N GLN A 309 9.78 9.22 5.79
CA GLN A 309 9.49 9.71 7.14
C GLN A 309 10.22 11.04 7.34
N PHE A 310 9.71 12.08 6.67
CA PHE A 310 10.41 13.35 6.48
C PHE A 310 10.58 14.19 7.76
N LEU A 311 9.96 13.80 8.87
CA LEU A 311 10.22 14.43 10.19
C LEU A 311 11.60 14.08 10.73
N PHE A 312 12.23 13.02 10.22
CA PHE A 312 13.52 12.53 10.70
C PHE A 312 14.68 13.04 9.84
N ARG A 313 15.86 13.13 10.43
CA ARG A 313 17.12 13.47 9.74
C ARG A 313 18.13 12.34 9.86
N PRO A 314 19.19 12.32 9.01
CA PRO A 314 20.27 11.36 9.16
C PRO A 314 20.93 11.36 10.55
N SER A 315 20.94 12.50 11.24
CA SER A 315 21.42 12.65 12.62
C SER A 315 20.52 12.02 13.68
N ASP A 316 19.33 11.55 13.32
CA ASP A 316 18.35 10.98 14.24
C ASP A 316 18.30 9.46 14.21
N VAL A 317 19.09 8.82 13.34
CA VAL A 317 19.21 7.35 13.29
C VAL A 317 19.55 6.82 14.68
N THR A 318 18.91 5.72 15.08
CA THR A 318 18.92 5.10 16.43
C THR A 318 18.10 5.81 17.51
N LYS A 319 17.59 7.03 17.28
CA LYS A 319 16.64 7.66 18.21
C LYS A 319 15.24 7.09 18.04
N MET A 320 14.40 7.24 19.07
CA MET A 320 13.01 6.80 19.03
C MET A 320 12.18 7.66 18.08
N LYS A 321 11.34 7.02 17.26
CA LYS A 321 10.52 7.70 16.26
C LYS A 321 9.54 8.67 16.89
N SER A 322 8.81 8.24 17.92
CA SER A 322 7.76 9.04 18.59
C SER A 322 8.31 10.34 19.20
N ASP A 323 9.39 10.26 19.99
CA ASP A 323 10.00 11.44 20.62
C ASP A 323 10.59 12.42 19.59
N THR A 324 11.27 11.89 18.58
CA THR A 324 11.87 12.71 17.53
C THR A 324 10.79 13.41 16.69
N ALA A 325 9.71 12.69 16.35
CA ALA A 325 8.58 13.25 15.61
C ALA A 325 7.86 14.33 16.42
N ALA A 326 7.63 14.09 17.71
CA ALA A 326 7.05 15.08 18.62
C ALA A 326 7.89 16.36 18.71
N ALA A 327 9.22 16.22 18.78
CA ALA A 327 10.14 17.36 18.79
C ALA A 327 10.10 18.15 17.46
N ALA A 328 10.09 17.46 16.32
CA ALA A 328 10.00 18.09 15.00
C ALA A 328 8.69 18.86 14.81
N VAL A 329 7.57 18.27 15.26
CA VAL A 329 6.23 18.87 15.14
C VAL A 329 6.07 20.10 16.03
N LYS A 330 6.65 20.11 17.24
CA LYS A 330 6.70 21.32 18.08
C LYS A 330 7.43 22.48 17.41
N GLN A 331 8.40 22.23 16.53
CA GLN A 331 9.04 23.29 15.75
C GLN A 331 8.12 23.85 14.67
N MET A 332 7.30 22.99 14.04
CA MET A 332 6.31 23.42 13.03
C MET A 332 5.20 24.25 13.65
N ASN A 333 4.68 23.82 14.81
CA ASN A 333 3.68 24.55 15.56
C ASN A 333 4.00 24.54 17.07
N PRO A 334 4.56 25.63 17.62
CA PRO A 334 4.89 25.70 19.05
C PRO A 334 3.68 25.58 19.99
N SER A 335 2.47 25.85 19.51
CA SER A 335 1.24 25.76 20.31
C SER A 335 0.74 24.33 20.49
N ILE A 336 1.20 23.37 19.67
CA ILE A 336 0.73 21.97 19.77
C ILE A 336 1.23 21.32 21.07
N LYS A 337 0.30 20.79 21.86
CA LYS A 337 0.64 19.93 22.99
C LYS A 337 0.78 18.50 22.49
N ILE A 338 2.01 17.99 22.47
CA ILE A 338 2.32 16.63 22.02
C ILE A 338 3.27 15.90 22.96
N THR A 339 2.95 14.62 23.21
CA THR A 339 3.67 13.71 24.10
C THR A 339 4.05 12.42 23.34
N GLY A 340 5.32 12.06 23.36
CA GLY A 340 5.86 10.85 22.74
C GLY A 340 5.97 9.70 23.74
N HIS A 341 5.39 8.55 23.38
CA HIS A 341 5.50 7.28 24.10
C HIS A 341 6.28 6.27 23.27
N GLN A 342 6.93 5.31 23.92
CA GLN A 342 7.78 4.30 23.26
C GLN A 342 7.18 2.89 23.37
N ASN A 343 5.87 2.81 23.58
CA ASN A 343 5.21 1.56 23.96
C ASN A 343 4.62 0.87 22.72
N ARG A 344 4.88 -0.43 22.57
CA ARG A 344 4.19 -1.26 21.59
C ARG A 344 2.74 -1.44 22.03
N VAL A 345 1.81 -0.92 21.24
CA VAL A 345 0.39 -1.08 21.51
C VAL A 345 -0.01 -2.55 21.37
N GLY A 346 -0.66 -3.08 22.40
CA GLY A 346 -1.11 -4.45 22.49
C GLY A 346 -1.51 -4.82 23.93
N PRO A 347 -1.89 -6.08 24.18
CA PRO A 347 -2.35 -6.53 25.49
C PRO A 347 -1.36 -6.25 26.63
N ASP A 348 -0.05 -6.32 26.35
CA ASP A 348 1.01 -6.11 27.35
C ASP A 348 1.11 -4.66 27.85
N THR A 349 0.53 -3.70 27.12
CA THR A 349 0.60 -2.26 27.43
C THR A 349 -0.73 -1.66 27.90
N GLU A 350 -1.74 -2.49 28.17
CA GLU A 350 -3.04 -2.04 28.71
C GLU A 350 -2.94 -1.40 30.10
N ARG A 351 -1.88 -1.68 30.86
CA ARG A 351 -1.61 -0.99 32.14
C ARG A 351 -1.21 0.48 31.96
N ILE A 352 -0.74 0.85 30.77
CA ILE A 352 -0.35 2.22 30.41
C ILE A 352 -1.52 2.91 29.70
N TYR A 353 -2.17 2.16 28.80
CA TYR A 353 -3.34 2.61 28.03
C TYR A 353 -4.61 2.00 28.62
N ASP A 354 -4.86 2.34 29.87
CA ASP A 354 -5.97 1.85 30.69
C ASP A 354 -7.30 2.57 30.36
N ASP A 355 -8.31 2.33 31.19
CA ASP A 355 -9.65 2.90 31.03
C ASP A 355 -9.60 4.44 31.08
N ASP A 356 -8.90 5.01 32.07
CA ASP A 356 -8.75 6.46 32.24
C ASP A 356 -8.08 7.12 31.02
N PHE A 357 -7.05 6.45 30.46
CA PHE A 357 -6.41 6.92 29.24
C PHE A 357 -7.39 7.02 28.07
N PHE A 358 -8.11 5.93 27.77
CA PHE A 358 -9.04 5.91 26.64
C PHE A 358 -10.25 6.81 26.87
N GLU A 359 -10.83 6.86 28.08
CA GLU A 359 -11.98 7.70 28.38
C GLU A 359 -11.70 9.18 28.10
N GLY A 360 -10.48 9.64 28.39
CA GLY A 360 -10.03 11.00 28.13
C GLY A 360 -9.74 11.37 26.67
N LEU A 361 -9.80 10.42 25.72
CA LEU A 361 -9.57 10.68 24.29
C LEU A 361 -10.84 11.16 23.58
N ASP A 362 -10.68 12.00 22.57
CA ASP A 362 -11.74 12.34 21.61
C ASP A 362 -11.71 11.44 20.38
N GLY A 363 -10.56 10.85 20.06
CA GLY A 363 -10.41 9.94 18.93
C GLY A 363 -9.03 9.29 18.83
N VAL A 364 -8.92 8.32 17.93
CA VAL A 364 -7.70 7.57 17.64
C VAL A 364 -7.40 7.65 16.14
N ALA A 365 -6.12 7.78 15.80
CA ALA A 365 -5.64 7.65 14.42
C ALA A 365 -4.58 6.54 14.34
N ASN A 366 -4.77 5.59 13.43
CA ASN A 366 -3.81 4.52 13.19
C ASN A 366 -2.84 4.89 12.07
N ALA A 367 -1.56 4.59 12.30
CA ALA A 367 -0.46 4.68 11.36
C ALA A 367 0.40 3.41 11.42
N LEU A 368 -0.29 2.26 11.39
CA LEU A 368 0.25 0.92 11.64
C LEU A 368 0.70 0.23 10.35
N ASP A 369 1.51 -0.81 10.47
CA ASP A 369 2.06 -1.58 9.34
C ASP A 369 1.64 -3.06 9.33
N ASN A 370 0.91 -3.52 10.35
CA ASN A 370 0.45 -4.90 10.49
C ASN A 370 -1.05 -4.96 10.85
N VAL A 371 -1.70 -6.06 10.47
CA VAL A 371 -3.14 -6.27 10.68
C VAL A 371 -3.48 -6.52 12.15
N ASP A 372 -2.61 -7.21 12.90
CA ASP A 372 -2.86 -7.55 14.31
C ASP A 372 -3.03 -6.31 15.19
N ALA A 373 -2.16 -5.31 15.03
CA ALA A 373 -2.26 -4.06 15.76
C ALA A 373 -3.50 -3.25 15.36
N ARG A 374 -3.90 -3.28 14.07
CA ARG A 374 -5.14 -2.64 13.60
C ARG A 374 -6.35 -3.27 14.27
N MET A 375 -6.44 -4.60 14.24
CA MET A 375 -7.51 -5.36 14.88
C MET A 375 -7.56 -5.14 16.40
N TYR A 376 -6.39 -5.02 17.05
CA TYR A 376 -6.33 -4.67 18.47
C TYR A 376 -6.90 -3.27 18.73
N MET A 377 -6.48 -2.26 17.97
CA MET A 377 -6.96 -0.89 18.16
C MET A 377 -8.43 -0.72 17.83
N ASP A 378 -8.93 -1.40 16.79
CA ASP A 378 -10.34 -1.46 16.46
C ASP A 378 -11.17 -1.96 17.64
N ARG A 379 -10.80 -3.10 18.23
CA ARG A 379 -11.48 -3.66 19.41
C ARG A 379 -11.49 -2.70 20.61
N ARG A 380 -10.37 -2.02 20.88
CA ARG A 380 -10.29 -1.02 21.97
C ARG A 380 -11.20 0.18 21.67
N CYS A 381 -11.18 0.70 20.44
CA CYS A 381 -12.02 1.84 20.04
C CYS A 381 -13.51 1.50 20.10
N VAL A 382 -13.91 0.29 19.70
CA VAL A 382 -15.29 -0.20 19.85
C VAL A 382 -15.68 -0.27 21.33
N TYR A 383 -14.81 -0.83 22.18
CA TYR A 383 -15.07 -0.96 23.62
C TYR A 383 -15.29 0.40 24.31
N TYR A 384 -14.39 1.37 24.09
CA TYR A 384 -14.47 2.72 24.68
C TYR A 384 -15.30 3.72 23.87
N ARG A 385 -15.91 3.28 22.76
CA ARG A 385 -16.75 4.10 21.87
C ARG A 385 -15.99 5.34 21.38
N LYS A 386 -14.76 5.15 20.91
CA LYS A 386 -13.94 6.22 20.34
C LYS A 386 -13.91 6.14 18.82
N PRO A 387 -14.03 7.27 18.11
CA PRO A 387 -13.78 7.32 16.67
C PRO A 387 -12.38 6.83 16.33
N LEU A 388 -12.27 6.07 15.24
CA LEU A 388 -11.01 5.56 14.73
C LEU A 388 -10.82 5.98 13.26
N LEU A 389 -9.69 6.61 12.98
CA LEU A 389 -9.20 6.92 11.64
C LEU A 389 -8.17 5.86 11.22
N GLU A 390 -8.52 5.00 10.27
CA GLU A 390 -7.67 3.92 9.77
C GLU A 390 -7.15 4.22 8.36
N SER A 391 -5.88 3.88 8.11
CA SER A 391 -5.28 4.05 6.78
C SER A 391 -4.14 3.07 6.52
N GLY A 392 -3.99 2.69 5.25
CA GLY A 392 -2.99 1.73 4.78
C GLY A 392 -2.37 2.17 3.46
N THR A 393 -1.13 1.75 3.22
CA THR A 393 -0.43 1.99 1.94
C THR A 393 0.35 0.75 1.51
N LEU A 394 0.38 0.50 0.20
CA LEU A 394 1.19 -0.55 -0.43
C LEU A 394 1.70 -0.06 -1.79
N GLY A 395 2.95 0.39 -1.85
CA GLY A 395 3.52 0.99 -3.06
C GLY A 395 2.76 2.25 -3.47
N THR A 396 2.14 2.23 -4.66
CA THR A 396 1.29 3.33 -5.17
C THR A 396 -0.17 3.22 -4.75
N LYS A 397 -0.55 2.17 -4.01
CA LYS A 397 -1.92 1.94 -3.53
C LYS A 397 -2.07 2.50 -2.11
N GLY A 398 -3.26 2.97 -1.79
CA GLY A 398 -3.62 3.38 -0.44
C GLY A 398 -5.12 3.25 -0.20
N ASN A 399 -5.51 3.10 1.06
CA ASN A 399 -6.90 3.04 1.50
C ASN A 399 -7.08 3.87 2.78
N VAL A 400 -8.30 4.38 2.97
CA VAL A 400 -8.72 5.10 4.18
C VAL A 400 -10.07 4.53 4.61
N GLN A 401 -10.25 4.33 5.90
CA GLN A 401 -11.52 3.92 6.50
C GLN A 401 -11.76 4.71 7.79
N VAL A 402 -13.00 5.15 7.98
CA VAL A 402 -13.43 5.86 9.19
C VAL A 402 -14.39 4.96 9.97
N VAL A 403 -14.16 4.83 11.27
CA VAL A 403 -15.05 4.12 12.18
C VAL A 403 -15.65 5.14 13.16
N ILE A 404 -16.96 5.37 13.05
CA ILE A 404 -17.70 6.30 13.92
C ILE A 404 -18.61 5.47 14.84
N PRO A 405 -18.46 5.60 16.17
CA PRO A 405 -19.28 4.88 17.14
C PRO A 405 -20.78 5.06 16.86
N PHE A 406 -21.51 3.94 16.87
CA PHE A 406 -22.96 3.90 16.64
C PHE A 406 -23.45 4.35 15.25
N VAL A 407 -22.55 4.55 14.29
CA VAL A 407 -22.89 4.98 12.91
C VAL A 407 -22.38 3.99 11.88
N THR A 408 -21.10 3.64 11.91
CA THR A 408 -20.47 2.75 10.92
C THR A 408 -20.17 1.38 11.51
N GLU A 409 -19.85 0.41 10.65
CA GLU A 409 -19.21 -0.83 11.10
C GLU A 409 -17.76 -0.58 11.58
N SER A 410 -17.21 -1.56 12.30
CA SER A 410 -15.81 -1.56 12.77
C SER A 410 -14.87 -2.07 11.70
N TYR A 411 -13.56 -1.84 11.85
CA TYR A 411 -12.56 -2.33 10.88
C TYR A 411 -12.61 -3.86 10.74
N SER A 412 -12.79 -4.57 11.87
CA SER A 412 -12.84 -6.04 11.91
C SER A 412 -14.17 -6.65 11.41
N SER A 413 -15.15 -5.84 11.00
CA SER A 413 -16.43 -6.32 10.48
C SER A 413 -16.32 -6.88 9.06
N SER A 414 -15.32 -6.44 8.29
CA SER A 414 -15.00 -6.97 6.97
C SER A 414 -13.72 -7.82 7.02
N GLN A 415 -13.59 -8.76 6.09
CA GLN A 415 -12.45 -9.67 6.04
C GLN A 415 -11.57 -9.38 4.83
N ASP A 416 -10.33 -8.99 5.10
CA ASP A 416 -9.30 -8.87 4.08
C ASP A 416 -8.83 -10.28 3.62
N PRO A 417 -8.42 -10.43 2.35
CA PRO A 417 -7.79 -11.66 1.89
C PRO A 417 -6.57 -12.00 2.77
N PRO A 418 -6.42 -13.26 3.21
CA PRO A 418 -5.25 -13.64 3.98
C PRO A 418 -3.98 -13.51 3.13
N GLU A 419 -2.85 -13.32 3.80
CA GLU A 419 -1.55 -13.41 3.13
C GLU A 419 -1.41 -14.76 2.42
N LYS A 420 -0.82 -14.75 1.23
CA LYS A 420 -0.59 -15.97 0.46
C LYS A 420 0.41 -16.86 1.21
N SER A 421 -0.08 -17.92 1.86
CA SER A 421 0.77 -18.95 2.43
C SER A 421 1.17 -19.98 1.36
N ILE A 422 2.46 -20.28 1.26
CA ILE A 422 2.96 -21.34 0.37
C ILE A 422 2.70 -22.70 1.04
N PRO A 423 2.11 -23.69 0.34
CA PRO A 423 1.94 -25.03 0.91
C PRO A 423 3.28 -25.63 1.35
N ILE A 424 3.29 -26.25 2.54
CA ILE A 424 4.52 -26.82 3.15
C ILE A 424 5.20 -27.84 2.22
N CYS A 425 4.41 -28.65 1.49
CA CYS A 425 4.96 -29.64 0.54
C CYS A 425 5.72 -28.97 -0.63
N THR A 426 5.20 -27.85 -1.14
CA THR A 426 5.84 -27.05 -2.19
C THR A 426 7.14 -26.45 -1.67
N LEU A 427 7.11 -25.87 -0.46
CA LEU A 427 8.28 -25.25 0.14
C LEU A 427 9.40 -26.24 0.45
N LYS A 428 9.05 -27.44 0.94
CA LYS A 428 10.05 -28.44 1.36
C LYS A 428 10.64 -29.26 0.21
N ASN A 429 9.83 -29.65 -0.77
CA ASN A 429 10.22 -30.67 -1.74
C ASN A 429 10.08 -30.24 -3.21
N PHE A 430 9.12 -29.38 -3.53
CA PHE A 430 8.78 -29.07 -4.93
C PHE A 430 8.64 -27.55 -5.19
N PRO A 431 9.70 -26.75 -4.95
CA PRO A 431 9.69 -25.33 -5.30
C PRO A 431 9.72 -25.17 -6.83
N ASN A 432 8.96 -24.22 -7.36
CA ASN A 432 8.86 -23.91 -8.79
C ASN A 432 8.88 -22.39 -9.06
N ALA A 433 9.13 -21.59 -8.02
CA ALA A 433 9.18 -20.14 -8.06
C ALA A 433 10.25 -19.66 -7.06
N ILE A 434 10.85 -18.49 -7.33
CA ILE A 434 11.94 -17.96 -6.50
C ILE A 434 11.47 -17.64 -5.07
N GLU A 435 10.21 -17.25 -4.92
CA GLU A 435 9.59 -16.97 -3.63
C GLU A 435 9.60 -18.20 -2.72
N HIS A 436 9.48 -19.40 -3.29
CA HIS A 436 9.47 -20.64 -2.52
C HIS A 436 10.86 -20.92 -1.90
N THR A 437 11.92 -20.71 -2.67
CA THR A 437 13.30 -20.92 -2.18
C THR A 437 13.73 -19.81 -1.23
N LEU A 438 13.23 -18.58 -1.41
CA LEU A 438 13.45 -17.48 -0.47
C LEU A 438 12.78 -17.74 0.89
N GLN A 439 11.52 -18.20 0.91
CA GLN A 439 10.85 -18.56 2.16
C GLN A 439 11.51 -19.76 2.82
N TRP A 440 11.89 -20.79 2.06
CA TRP A 440 12.68 -21.91 2.58
C TRP A 440 14.00 -21.45 3.20
N ALA A 441 14.74 -20.54 2.55
CA ALA A 441 16.02 -20.04 3.07
C ALA A 441 15.84 -19.23 4.36
N ARG A 442 14.74 -18.49 4.49
CA ARG A 442 14.37 -17.80 5.75
C ARG A 442 14.09 -18.79 6.87
N ASP A 443 13.32 -19.84 6.58
CA ASP A 443 12.99 -20.88 7.55
C ASP A 443 14.26 -21.64 7.99
N GLU A 444 15.18 -21.94 7.07
CA GLU A 444 16.49 -22.51 7.40
C GLU A 444 17.32 -21.57 8.29
N PHE A 445 17.32 -20.27 8.01
CA PHE A 445 18.04 -19.31 8.86
C PHE A 445 17.50 -19.29 10.29
N GLU A 446 16.18 -19.20 10.47
CA GLU A 446 15.52 -19.26 11.79
C GLU A 446 15.80 -20.62 12.49
N GLY A 447 15.68 -21.72 11.74
CA GLY A 447 15.87 -23.08 12.24
C GLY A 447 17.31 -23.45 12.59
N LEU A 448 18.30 -22.77 12.01
CA LEU A 448 19.72 -23.03 12.30
C LEU A 448 20.30 -22.07 13.34
N PHE A 449 19.96 -20.77 13.26
CA PHE A 449 20.70 -19.74 13.99
C PHE A 449 19.90 -19.05 15.09
N LYS A 450 18.60 -19.31 15.21
CA LYS A 450 17.75 -18.70 16.23
C LYS A 450 17.12 -19.74 17.16
N GLN A 451 16.34 -20.68 16.62
CA GLN A 451 15.60 -21.65 17.45
C GLN A 451 16.53 -22.57 18.28
N PRO A 452 17.59 -23.19 17.72
CA PRO A 452 18.45 -24.08 18.52
C PRO A 452 19.22 -23.34 19.62
N PRO A 453 19.85 -22.16 19.39
CA PRO A 453 20.45 -21.37 20.46
C PRO A 453 19.47 -20.93 21.55
N GLU A 454 18.25 -20.51 21.19
CA GLU A 454 17.21 -20.13 22.16
C GLU A 454 16.80 -21.33 23.02
N ASN A 455 16.57 -22.50 22.41
CA ASN A 455 16.25 -23.73 23.12
C ASN A 455 17.40 -24.19 24.04
N ALA A 456 18.64 -24.07 23.58
CA ALA A 456 19.82 -24.38 24.39
C ALA A 456 19.93 -23.44 25.60
N MET A 457 19.69 -22.14 25.41
CA MET A 457 19.68 -21.17 26.51
C MET A 457 18.55 -21.44 27.50
N GLN A 458 17.33 -21.74 27.03
CA GLN A 458 16.21 -22.09 27.88
C GLN A 458 16.46 -23.39 28.66
N TYR A 459 17.08 -24.39 28.04
CA TYR A 459 17.48 -25.62 28.71
C TYR A 459 18.46 -25.37 29.87
N LEU A 460 19.40 -24.43 29.69
CA LEU A 460 20.39 -24.07 30.71
C LEU A 460 19.84 -23.17 31.83
N THR A 461 18.82 -22.36 31.54
CA THR A 461 18.32 -21.32 32.45
C THR A 461 17.03 -21.70 33.17
N ASP A 462 16.17 -22.51 32.56
CA ASP A 462 14.86 -22.86 33.11
C ASP A 462 14.82 -24.31 33.62
N PRO A 463 14.72 -24.52 34.96
CA PRO A 463 14.64 -25.85 35.55
C PRO A 463 13.43 -26.69 35.08
N LYS A 464 12.38 -26.06 34.55
CA LYS A 464 11.15 -26.72 34.07
C LYS A 464 11.14 -26.95 32.56
N PHE A 465 12.20 -26.60 31.84
CA PHE A 465 12.27 -26.76 30.38
C PHE A 465 11.96 -28.20 29.95
N MET A 466 12.62 -29.19 30.56
CA MET A 466 12.42 -30.61 30.24
C MET A 466 10.97 -31.06 30.42
N GLU A 467 10.32 -30.63 31.50
CA GLU A 467 8.91 -30.97 31.77
C GLU A 467 7.97 -30.36 30.72
N ARG A 468 8.24 -29.12 30.29
CA ARG A 468 7.45 -28.46 29.23
C ARG A 468 7.66 -29.11 27.87
N THR A 469 8.91 -29.37 27.50
CA THR A 469 9.26 -29.94 26.19
C THR A 469 8.68 -31.34 26.01
N LEU A 470 8.68 -32.17 27.06
CA LEU A 470 8.07 -33.51 27.01
C LEU A 470 6.54 -33.50 26.90
N LYS A 471 5.87 -32.37 27.23
CA LYS A 471 4.42 -32.20 27.05
C LYS A 471 4.04 -31.73 25.65
N LEU A 472 5.02 -31.41 24.78
CA LEU A 472 4.74 -31.02 23.41
C LEU A 472 4.20 -32.19 22.58
N PRO A 473 3.31 -31.94 21.61
CA PRO A 473 2.70 -32.99 20.81
C PRO A 473 3.65 -33.59 19.77
N GLY A 474 3.48 -34.88 19.49
CA GLY A 474 4.10 -35.56 18.34
C GLY A 474 5.62 -35.71 18.45
N ALA A 475 6.33 -35.42 17.35
CA ALA A 475 7.79 -35.56 17.25
C ALA A 475 8.57 -34.34 17.77
N GLN A 476 7.89 -33.24 18.09
CA GLN A 476 8.51 -31.99 18.55
C GLN A 476 9.45 -32.16 19.76
N PRO A 477 9.12 -33.00 20.78
CA PRO A 477 10.05 -33.20 21.90
C PRO A 477 11.41 -33.75 21.45
N VAL A 478 11.42 -34.66 20.48
CA VAL A 478 12.65 -35.27 19.96
C VAL A 478 13.44 -34.25 19.16
N GLU A 479 12.78 -33.50 18.27
CA GLU A 479 13.42 -32.45 17.46
C GLU A 479 14.09 -31.39 18.33
N VAL A 480 13.39 -30.91 19.37
CA VAL A 480 13.93 -29.89 20.30
C VAL A 480 15.12 -30.43 21.08
N LEU A 481 15.02 -31.66 21.63
CA LEU A 481 16.11 -32.24 22.41
C LEU A 481 17.33 -32.58 21.56
N GLU A 482 17.14 -33.08 20.34
CA GLU A 482 18.23 -33.30 19.39
C GLU A 482 18.91 -31.99 19.00
N ALA A 483 18.15 -30.92 18.76
CA ALA A 483 18.69 -29.60 18.45
C ALA A 483 19.54 -29.05 19.61
N VAL A 484 19.07 -29.19 20.86
CA VAL A 484 19.83 -28.79 22.06
C VAL A 484 21.10 -29.63 22.19
N HIS A 485 21.02 -30.96 22.02
CA HIS A 485 22.18 -31.84 22.10
C HIS A 485 23.23 -31.51 21.03
N LYS A 486 22.80 -31.27 19.78
CA LYS A 486 23.71 -30.85 18.71
C LYS A 486 24.37 -29.51 19.04
N SER A 487 23.60 -28.54 19.50
CA SER A 487 24.10 -27.18 19.77
C SER A 487 25.12 -27.13 20.92
N ILE A 488 24.94 -27.95 21.96
CA ILE A 488 25.77 -27.91 23.17
C ILE A 488 26.92 -28.92 23.11
N VAL A 489 26.72 -30.08 22.47
CA VAL A 489 27.65 -31.22 22.55
C VAL A 489 28.25 -31.56 21.19
N THR A 490 27.42 -31.96 20.22
CA THR A 490 27.92 -32.60 18.98
C THR A 490 28.58 -31.59 18.02
N ASP A 491 27.92 -30.46 17.79
CA ASP A 491 28.27 -29.48 16.76
C ASP A 491 28.76 -28.16 17.36
N CYS A 492 29.14 -28.14 18.65
CA CYS A 492 29.66 -26.95 19.32
C CYS A 492 31.07 -26.61 18.79
N PRO A 493 31.25 -25.55 18.00
CA PRO A 493 32.55 -25.22 17.40
C PRO A 493 33.52 -24.70 18.47
N GLN A 494 34.79 -25.09 18.39
CA GLN A 494 35.85 -24.57 19.26
C GLN A 494 36.65 -23.45 18.60
N ASN A 495 36.65 -23.41 17.26
CA ASN A 495 37.38 -22.44 16.47
C ASN A 495 36.66 -22.14 15.14
N TRP A 496 37.14 -21.13 14.41
CA TRP A 496 36.57 -20.73 13.11
C TRP A 496 36.60 -21.83 12.05
N ALA A 497 37.65 -22.67 12.03
CA ALA A 497 37.76 -23.74 11.04
C ALA A 497 36.69 -24.82 11.25
N ASP A 498 36.29 -25.08 12.50
CA ASP A 498 35.17 -25.98 12.82
C ASP A 498 33.85 -25.44 12.24
N CYS A 499 33.61 -24.13 12.35
CA CYS A 499 32.43 -23.49 11.74
C CYS A 499 32.43 -23.64 10.22
N VAL A 500 33.59 -23.48 9.56
CA VAL A 500 33.71 -23.67 8.11
C VAL A 500 33.45 -25.12 7.72
N ALA A 501 33.98 -26.08 8.48
CA ALA A 501 33.74 -27.50 8.26
C ALA A 501 32.25 -27.85 8.42
N TRP A 502 31.61 -27.33 9.47
CA TRP A 502 30.17 -27.48 9.70
C TRP A 502 29.35 -26.91 8.52
N ALA A 503 29.65 -25.69 8.09
CA ALA A 503 28.95 -25.05 6.97
C ALA A 503 29.09 -25.86 5.67
N ARG A 504 30.28 -26.39 5.38
CA ARG A 504 30.52 -27.26 4.22
C ARG A 504 29.74 -28.58 4.30
N ASN A 505 29.65 -29.19 5.48
CA ASN A 505 28.88 -30.40 5.70
C ASN A 505 27.38 -30.14 5.58
N HIS A 506 26.90 -29.03 6.15
CA HIS A 506 25.52 -28.60 6.03
C HIS A 506 25.13 -28.34 4.57
N TRP A 507 25.98 -27.67 3.80
CA TRP A 507 25.81 -27.50 2.35
C TRP A 507 25.64 -28.85 1.63
N GLN A 508 26.47 -29.84 1.96
CA GLN A 508 26.38 -31.18 1.37
C GLN A 508 25.03 -31.82 1.70
N CYS A 509 24.60 -31.73 2.95
CA CYS A 509 23.33 -32.30 3.39
C CYS A 509 22.16 -31.67 2.64
N GLN A 510 22.05 -30.34 2.63
CA GLN A 510 20.90 -29.64 2.06
C GLN A 510 20.86 -29.72 0.53
N TYR A 511 21.96 -29.37 -0.12
CA TYR A 511 21.96 -29.22 -1.57
C TYR A 511 22.33 -30.51 -2.31
N SER A 512 22.82 -31.55 -1.64
CA SER A 512 23.21 -32.79 -2.33
C SER A 512 22.52 -34.03 -1.77
N ASN A 513 22.65 -34.30 -0.48
CA ASN A 513 22.14 -35.54 0.12
C ASN A 513 20.61 -35.56 0.11
N ASN A 514 19.98 -34.46 0.51
CA ASN A 514 18.52 -34.33 0.52
C ASN A 514 17.93 -34.41 -0.90
N ILE A 515 18.58 -33.77 -1.88
CA ILE A 515 18.18 -33.87 -3.29
C ILE A 515 18.29 -35.32 -3.79
N ARG A 516 19.39 -36.01 -3.50
CA ARG A 516 19.57 -37.43 -3.87
C ARG A 516 18.53 -38.32 -3.20
N GLN A 517 18.21 -38.06 -1.94
CA GLN A 517 17.18 -38.80 -1.22
C GLN A 517 15.80 -38.57 -1.85
N LEU A 518 15.49 -37.33 -2.25
CA LEU A 518 14.25 -37.00 -2.94
C LEU A 518 14.15 -37.75 -4.28
N LEU A 519 15.20 -37.73 -5.09
CA LEU A 519 15.28 -38.47 -6.35
C LEU A 519 15.23 -40.00 -6.16
N HIS A 520 15.72 -40.52 -5.03
CA HIS A 520 15.60 -41.93 -4.70
C HIS A 520 14.14 -42.30 -4.38
N ASN A 521 13.45 -41.45 -3.63
CA ASN A 521 12.04 -41.66 -3.26
C ASN A 521 11.11 -41.44 -4.46
N PHE A 522 11.46 -40.53 -5.37
CA PHE A 522 10.71 -40.19 -6.58
C PHE A 522 11.64 -40.29 -7.81
N PRO A 523 11.83 -41.49 -8.38
CA PRO A 523 12.67 -41.68 -9.54
C PRO A 523 12.21 -40.84 -10.75
N PRO A 524 13.15 -40.35 -11.59
CA PRO A 524 12.86 -39.54 -12.78
C PRO A 524 11.84 -40.13 -13.76
N ASP A 525 11.80 -41.44 -13.81
CA ASP A 525 11.12 -42.29 -14.77
C ASP A 525 9.85 -42.94 -14.18
N GLN A 526 9.43 -42.54 -12.97
CA GLN A 526 8.22 -43.04 -12.33
C GLN A 526 6.94 -42.56 -13.06
N LEU A 527 6.27 -43.48 -13.75
CA LEU A 527 5.00 -43.25 -14.46
C LEU A 527 3.79 -43.36 -13.52
N TRP A 528 3.40 -42.31 -12.81
CA TRP A 528 2.11 -42.26 -12.10
C TRP A 528 1.36 -40.94 -12.32
N CYS A 529 0.13 -41.05 -12.81
CA CYS A 529 -1.02 -40.13 -12.75
C CYS A 529 -0.86 -38.68 -13.30
N PRO A 530 -1.81 -38.16 -14.13
CA PRO A 530 -1.74 -36.80 -14.71
C PRO A 530 -1.76 -35.63 -13.69
N LEU A 531 -2.05 -35.91 -12.42
CA LEU A 531 -2.21 -34.91 -11.35
C LEU A 531 -0.92 -34.61 -10.55
N LEU A 532 0.11 -35.45 -10.68
CA LEU A 532 1.43 -35.23 -10.07
C LEU A 532 2.50 -35.40 -11.16
N VAL A 533 2.33 -34.66 -12.25
CA VAL A 533 3.49 -34.31 -13.07
C VAL A 533 4.43 -33.56 -12.13
N TRP A 534 5.70 -33.98 -12.01
CA TRP A 534 6.73 -33.19 -11.35
C TRP A 534 6.49 -31.70 -11.68
N PRO A 535 6.34 -30.78 -10.71
CA PRO A 535 6.35 -29.35 -11.03
C PRO A 535 7.70 -29.09 -11.71
N LYS A 536 7.69 -28.98 -13.05
CA LYS A 536 8.61 -29.60 -14.04
C LYS A 536 10.13 -29.41 -13.93
N GLU A 537 10.68 -28.81 -12.87
CA GLU A 537 12.12 -28.69 -12.65
C GLU A 537 12.72 -29.85 -11.85
N MET A 538 13.14 -30.91 -12.54
CA MET A 538 13.85 -32.01 -11.89
C MET A 538 15.10 -31.47 -11.16
N PRO A 539 15.27 -31.75 -9.86
CA PRO A 539 16.34 -31.17 -9.09
C PRO A 539 17.62 -31.90 -9.45
N SER A 540 18.68 -31.16 -9.69
CA SER A 540 20.00 -31.72 -9.95
C SER A 540 20.91 -31.41 -8.76
N PRO A 541 21.53 -32.42 -8.12
CA PRO A 541 22.42 -32.15 -7.00
C PRO A 541 23.70 -31.46 -7.52
N PRO A 542 23.97 -30.18 -7.18
CA PRO A 542 25.19 -29.52 -7.59
C PRO A 542 26.40 -30.20 -6.97
N ARG A 543 27.55 -30.11 -7.66
CA ARG A 543 28.85 -30.46 -7.09
C ARG A 543 29.44 -29.24 -6.39
N PHE A 544 30.00 -29.44 -5.21
CA PHE A 544 30.74 -28.38 -4.53
C PHE A 544 31.94 -27.99 -5.39
N GLN A 545 32.06 -26.72 -5.78
CA GLN A 545 33.24 -26.19 -6.44
C GLN A 545 34.13 -25.57 -5.36
N HIS A 546 35.37 -26.06 -5.29
CA HIS A 546 36.38 -25.67 -4.29
C HIS A 546 36.98 -24.30 -4.55
#